data_AF-A0A7Y2DVT4-F1
#
_entry.id   AF-A0A7Y2DVT4-F1
#
_cell.length_a   1.000
_cell.length_b   1.000
_cell.length_c   1.000
_cell.angle_alpha   90.00
_cell.angle_beta   90.00
_cell.angle_gamma   90.00
#
_symmetry.space_group_name_H-M   'P 1'
#
loop_
_entity.id
_entity.type
_entity.pdbx_description
1 polymer ?
#
loop_
_entity_poly.entity_id
_entity_poly.type
_entity_poly.pdbx_seq_one_letter_code
_entity_poly.pdbx_strand_id
1 'polypeptide(L)'
;MIKPFKTILTITATIMLAAFTQLSQTPERPKYDSQELSDKEGIPVIMKHLPDWKNKVNEAIFITNSADLEKALGDRPIFEQIEFVGGAEAVAANYPEGRLLIVEYASPQASSETDSAIRMKLAESSPTPPIFYKRIGNYNVFVFDGDNETAAIALMDKIKYQKVVRWLGRDPHVRRRAEQSFIKTTSSLFVATVIVIVSGLGISVLLGIIAGFIFFGIRERKRMRMPTFSDSGGLTRLNLDELTPPIGPDGMLLKD
;
A
#
# COMPACT_ATOMS: atom_id res chain seq x y z
N MET A 1 16.14 26.30 39.94
CA MET A 1 16.50 25.46 38.79
C MET A 1 15.26 24.68 38.34
N ILE A 2 14.35 25.33 37.60
CA ILE A 2 13.03 24.81 37.18
C ILE A 2 12.98 24.94 35.64
N LYS A 3 13.62 24.02 34.92
CA LYS A 3 13.63 23.99 33.45
C LYS A 3 13.06 22.72 32.78
N PRO A 4 12.92 21.54 33.40
CA PRO A 4 12.47 20.36 32.65
C PRO A 4 10.95 20.21 32.50
N PHE A 5 10.15 20.89 33.32
CA PHE A 5 8.70 20.68 33.36
C PHE A 5 7.94 21.41 32.23
N LYS A 6 8.43 22.58 31.80
CA LYS A 6 7.79 23.35 30.71
C LYS A 6 7.95 22.67 29.35
N THR A 7 9.05 21.94 29.13
CA THR A 7 9.35 21.29 27.85
C THR A 7 8.46 20.08 27.58
N ILE A 8 8.05 19.35 28.63
CA ILE A 8 7.20 18.15 28.51
C ILE A 8 5.75 18.52 28.21
N LEU A 9 5.24 19.60 28.82
CA LEU A 9 3.87 20.09 28.61
C LEU A 9 3.67 20.68 27.19
N THR A 10 4.70 21.31 26.63
CA THR A 10 4.65 21.82 25.25
C THR A 10 4.66 20.71 24.21
N ILE A 11 5.34 19.58 24.44
CA ILE A 11 5.38 18.48 23.47
C ILE A 11 4.03 17.74 23.40
N THR A 12 3.33 17.61 24.52
CA THR A 12 2.02 16.94 24.57
C THR A 12 0.90 17.76 23.92
N ALA A 13 0.94 19.08 24.03
CA ALA A 13 -0.03 19.96 23.38
C ALA A 13 0.09 19.95 21.84
N THR A 14 1.30 19.83 21.29
CA THR A 14 1.52 19.78 19.84
C THR A 14 1.03 18.46 19.21
N ILE A 15 1.11 17.35 19.96
CA ILE A 15 0.65 16.03 19.49
C ILE A 15 -0.90 15.98 19.43
N MET A 16 -1.61 16.64 20.35
CA MET A 16 -3.08 16.71 20.33
C MET A 16 -3.63 17.58 19.18
N LEU A 17 -2.93 18.65 18.80
CA LEU A 17 -3.40 19.55 17.74
C LEU A 17 -3.22 18.96 16.32
N ALA A 18 -2.26 18.05 16.13
CA ALA A 18 -2.05 17.34 14.88
C ALA A 18 -3.10 16.24 14.60
N ALA A 19 -3.84 15.79 15.62
CA ALA A 19 -4.84 14.73 15.48
C ALA A 19 -6.20 15.22 14.93
N PHE A 20 -6.49 16.53 14.99
CA PHE A 20 -7.80 17.08 14.61
C PHE A 20 -7.91 17.58 13.16
N THR A 21 -6.80 17.75 12.44
CA THR A 21 -6.81 18.30 11.08
C THR A 21 -7.04 17.27 9.97
N GLN A 22 -7.17 15.97 10.29
CA GLN A 22 -7.31 14.91 9.29
C GLN A 22 -8.75 14.48 8.95
N LEU A 23 -9.78 15.17 9.46
CA LEU A 23 -11.18 14.75 9.30
C LEU A 23 -12.02 15.52 8.28
N SER A 24 -11.43 16.43 7.49
CA SER A 24 -12.14 17.05 6.36
C SER A 24 -11.89 16.26 5.08
N GLN A 25 -12.70 15.24 4.82
CA GLN A 25 -12.78 14.60 3.50
C GLN A 25 -13.79 15.36 2.65
N THR A 26 -13.30 16.22 1.75
CA THR A 26 -14.09 16.75 0.65
C THR A 26 -14.46 15.56 -0.26
N PRO A 27 -15.73 15.40 -0.69
CA PRO A 27 -16.07 14.32 -1.62
C PRO A 27 -15.35 14.55 -2.96
N GLU A 28 -14.34 13.72 -3.24
CA GLU A 28 -13.65 13.71 -4.52
C GLU A 28 -14.66 13.39 -5.63
N ARG A 29 -14.67 14.21 -6.69
CA ARG A 29 -15.36 13.87 -7.92
C ARG A 29 -14.71 12.60 -8.51
N PRO A 30 -15.49 11.64 -9.04
CA PRO A 30 -14.92 10.46 -9.65
C PRO A 30 -13.98 10.88 -10.79
N LYS A 31 -12.74 10.41 -10.74
CA LYS A 31 -11.67 10.73 -11.68
C LYS A 31 -11.94 10.22 -13.10
N TYR A 32 -12.85 9.26 -13.24
CA TYR A 32 -13.15 8.55 -14.48
C TYR A 32 -14.66 8.56 -14.75
N ASP A 33 -15.03 8.79 -16.00
CA ASP A 33 -16.38 8.58 -16.52
C ASP A 33 -16.42 7.20 -17.19
N SER A 34 -16.88 6.19 -16.44
CA SER A 34 -16.89 4.79 -16.86
C SER A 34 -18.23 4.13 -16.54
N GLN A 35 -18.61 3.15 -17.37
CA GLN A 35 -19.79 2.31 -17.20
C GLN A 35 -19.83 1.63 -15.82
N GLU A 36 -18.67 1.17 -15.36
CA GLU A 36 -18.54 0.48 -14.08
C GLU A 36 -17.31 0.99 -13.32
N LEU A 37 -17.55 1.63 -12.18
CA LEU A 37 -16.52 1.97 -11.21
C LEU A 37 -16.50 0.95 -10.09
N SER A 38 -15.30 0.61 -9.62
CA SER A 38 -15.16 -0.25 -8.44
C SER A 38 -15.60 0.48 -7.17
N ASP A 39 -16.50 -0.13 -6.40
CA ASP A 39 -17.01 0.40 -5.13
C ASP A 39 -15.93 0.80 -4.11
N LYS A 40 -14.77 0.12 -4.13
CA LYS A 40 -13.72 0.33 -3.12
C LYS A 40 -12.68 1.36 -3.52
N GLU A 41 -12.25 1.33 -4.78
CA GLU A 41 -11.11 2.10 -5.27
C GLU A 41 -11.51 3.22 -6.23
N GLY A 42 -12.77 3.29 -6.68
CA GLY A 42 -13.26 4.33 -7.58
C GLY A 42 -12.63 4.34 -8.98
N ILE A 43 -11.99 3.24 -9.38
CA ILE A 43 -11.35 3.07 -10.69
C ILE A 43 -12.27 2.28 -11.65
N PRO A 44 -12.18 2.50 -12.97
CA PRO A 44 -12.87 1.70 -13.97
C PRO A 44 -12.59 0.21 -13.79
N VAL A 45 -13.63 -0.62 -13.83
CA VAL A 45 -13.51 -2.07 -13.63
C VAL A 45 -12.63 -2.70 -14.70
N ILE A 46 -12.65 -2.21 -15.94
CA ILE A 46 -11.78 -2.68 -17.02
C ILE A 46 -10.29 -2.62 -16.66
N MET A 47 -9.85 -1.62 -15.89
CA MET A 47 -8.45 -1.53 -15.44
C MET A 47 -8.04 -2.69 -14.54
N LYS A 48 -8.99 -3.25 -13.79
CA LYS A 48 -8.73 -4.39 -12.91
C LYS A 48 -8.53 -5.70 -13.67
N HIS A 49 -8.90 -5.72 -14.95
CA HIS A 49 -8.70 -6.87 -15.82
C HIS A 49 -7.28 -6.93 -16.41
N LEU A 50 -6.49 -5.87 -16.22
CA LEU A 50 -5.07 -5.90 -16.55
C LEU A 50 -4.31 -6.95 -15.73
N PRO A 51 -3.38 -7.70 -16.35
CA PRO A 51 -2.45 -8.54 -15.62
C PRO A 51 -1.64 -7.71 -14.60
N ASP A 52 -1.63 -8.12 -13.34
CA ASP A 52 -0.99 -7.34 -12.25
C ASP A 52 -1.49 -5.89 -12.15
N TRP A 53 -2.81 -5.69 -12.30
CA TRP A 53 -3.44 -4.37 -12.32
C TRP A 53 -3.06 -3.46 -11.15
N LYS A 54 -2.76 -4.01 -9.97
CA LYS A 54 -2.41 -3.20 -8.78
C LYS A 54 -1.15 -2.37 -8.99
N ASN A 55 -0.16 -2.92 -9.69
CA ASN A 55 1.08 -2.23 -9.99
C ASN A 55 0.97 -1.44 -11.31
N LYS A 56 0.04 -1.83 -12.19
CA LYS A 56 -0.14 -1.23 -13.53
C LYS A 56 -1.15 -0.09 -13.59
N VAL A 57 -2.04 0.06 -12.61
CA VAL A 57 -3.14 1.06 -12.63
C VAL A 57 -2.65 2.49 -12.80
N ASN A 58 -1.47 2.83 -12.27
CA ASN A 58 -0.90 4.18 -12.37
C ASN A 58 -0.28 4.48 -13.74
N GLU A 59 0.10 3.43 -14.48
CA GLU A 59 0.68 3.51 -15.82
C GLU A 59 -0.37 3.26 -16.92
N ALA A 60 -1.52 2.69 -16.54
CA ALA A 60 -2.60 2.35 -17.45
C ALA A 60 -3.31 3.60 -17.94
N ILE A 61 -3.64 3.59 -19.23
CA ILE A 61 -4.37 4.66 -19.91
C ILE A 61 -5.80 4.18 -20.14
N PHE A 62 -6.77 4.90 -19.57
CA PHE A 62 -8.19 4.70 -19.84
C PHE A 62 -8.58 5.43 -21.11
N ILE A 63 -9.34 4.76 -21.97
CA ILE A 63 -9.66 5.24 -23.30
C ILE A 63 -11.15 4.99 -23.54
N THR A 64 -11.89 6.04 -23.91
CA THR A 64 -13.34 5.97 -24.18
C THR A 64 -13.71 6.42 -25.59
N ASN A 65 -12.72 6.82 -26.39
CA ASN A 65 -12.91 7.30 -27.75
C ASN A 65 -11.65 7.04 -28.59
N SER A 66 -11.82 7.07 -29.93
CA SER A 66 -10.73 6.77 -30.87
C SER A 66 -9.58 7.78 -30.82
N ALA A 67 -9.85 9.05 -30.52
CA ALA A 67 -8.80 10.06 -30.44
C ALA A 67 -7.83 9.80 -29.27
N ASP A 68 -8.36 9.38 -28.12
CA ASP A 68 -7.54 8.97 -26.98
C ASP A 68 -6.80 7.64 -27.24
N LEU A 69 -7.38 6.75 -28.05
CA LEU A 69 -6.73 5.51 -28.48
C LEU A 69 -5.49 5.79 -29.33
N GLU A 70 -5.62 6.63 -30.35
CA GLU A 70 -4.53 7.04 -31.23
C GLU A 70 -3.45 7.80 -30.44
N LYS A 71 -3.86 8.68 -29.53
CA LYS A 71 -2.92 9.39 -28.66
C LYS A 71 -2.12 8.45 -27.75
N ALA A 72 -2.74 7.36 -27.28
CA ALA A 72 -2.10 6.41 -26.37
C ALA A 72 -1.15 5.44 -27.09
N LEU A 73 -1.52 4.96 -28.28
CA LEU A 73 -0.83 3.84 -28.95
C LEU A 73 -0.22 4.20 -30.32
N GLY A 74 -0.38 5.45 -30.76
CA GLY A 74 -0.01 5.94 -32.09
C GLY A 74 -1.11 5.66 -33.11
N ASP A 75 -1.01 6.29 -34.29
CA ASP A 75 -1.92 5.99 -35.39
C ASP A 75 -1.65 4.58 -35.95
N ARG A 76 -2.70 3.76 -36.04
CA ARG A 76 -2.64 2.37 -36.52
C ARG A 76 -3.88 2.04 -37.35
N PRO A 77 -3.73 1.44 -38.55
CA PRO A 77 -4.88 1.12 -39.42
C PRO A 77 -5.92 0.18 -38.80
N ILE A 78 -5.53 -0.62 -37.79
CA ILE A 78 -6.46 -1.54 -37.12
C ILE A 78 -7.47 -0.81 -36.23
N PHE A 79 -7.20 0.44 -35.84
CA PHE A 79 -8.08 1.23 -35.00
C PHE A 79 -9.35 1.68 -35.73
N GLU A 80 -9.33 1.71 -37.07
CA GLU A 80 -10.53 1.91 -37.89
C GLU A 80 -11.61 0.85 -37.63
N GLN A 81 -11.22 -0.33 -37.14
CA GLN A 81 -12.14 -1.43 -36.83
C GLN A 81 -12.61 -1.40 -35.37
N ILE A 82 -12.12 -0.45 -34.55
CA ILE A 82 -12.47 -0.34 -33.13
C ILE A 82 -13.45 0.83 -32.98
N GLU A 83 -14.71 0.50 -32.74
CA GLU A 83 -15.76 1.50 -32.55
C GLU A 83 -16.09 1.68 -31.07
N PHE A 84 -15.97 2.92 -30.58
CA PHE A 84 -16.33 3.29 -29.20
C PHE A 84 -17.83 3.61 -29.07
N VAL A 85 -18.69 2.77 -29.65
CA VAL A 85 -20.16 2.96 -29.67
C VAL A 85 -20.80 2.11 -28.57
N GLY A 86 -21.94 2.58 -28.02
CA GLY A 86 -22.67 1.84 -26.99
C GLY A 86 -21.94 1.78 -25.65
N GLY A 87 -21.03 2.73 -25.41
CA GLY A 87 -20.25 2.85 -24.18
C GLY A 87 -18.95 2.07 -24.16
N ALA A 88 -18.52 1.42 -25.25
CA ALA A 88 -17.29 0.62 -25.26
C ALA A 88 -16.10 1.36 -24.64
N GLU A 89 -15.33 0.66 -23.83
CA GLU A 89 -14.21 1.21 -23.07
C GLU A 89 -12.95 0.45 -23.42
N ALA A 90 -11.80 1.10 -23.31
CA ALA A 90 -10.53 0.45 -23.50
C ALA A 90 -9.52 0.85 -22.43
N VAL A 91 -8.59 -0.06 -22.19
CA VAL A 91 -7.43 0.19 -21.34
C VAL A 91 -6.16 -0.25 -22.05
N ALA A 92 -5.17 0.63 -22.06
CA ALA A 92 -3.85 0.35 -22.60
C ALA A 92 -2.81 0.36 -21.48
N ALA A 93 -1.87 -0.59 -21.51
CA ALA A 93 -0.75 -0.63 -20.56
C ALA A 93 0.49 -1.28 -21.18
N ASN A 94 1.66 -0.86 -20.74
CA ASN A 94 2.94 -1.37 -21.22
C ASN A 94 3.40 -2.58 -20.41
N TYR A 95 3.76 -3.65 -21.10
CA TYR A 95 4.35 -4.86 -20.55
C TYR A 95 5.67 -5.20 -21.25
N PRO A 96 6.56 -6.00 -20.62
CA PRO A 96 7.76 -6.49 -21.27
C PRO A 96 7.49 -7.25 -22.58
N GLU A 97 6.35 -7.92 -22.67
CA GLU A 97 5.93 -8.69 -23.83
C GLU A 97 5.33 -7.82 -24.97
N GLY A 98 5.08 -6.54 -24.72
CA GLY A 98 4.50 -5.59 -25.68
C GLY A 98 3.51 -4.61 -25.04
N ARG A 99 2.88 -3.77 -25.88
CA ARG A 99 1.81 -2.85 -25.44
C ARG A 99 0.46 -3.57 -25.49
N LEU A 100 -0.12 -3.82 -24.32
CA LEU A 100 -1.42 -4.48 -24.19
C LEU A 100 -2.54 -3.46 -24.34
N LEU A 101 -3.53 -3.77 -25.18
CA LEU A 101 -4.81 -3.06 -25.28
C LEU A 101 -5.93 -4.06 -25.02
N ILE A 102 -6.83 -3.72 -24.12
CA ILE A 102 -8.07 -4.46 -23.89
C ILE A 102 -9.21 -3.51 -24.25
N VAL A 103 -10.08 -3.92 -25.17
CA VAL A 103 -11.31 -3.19 -25.52
C VAL A 103 -12.50 -4.00 -25.03
N GLU A 104 -13.30 -3.43 -24.14
CA GLU A 104 -14.54 -4.00 -23.63
C GLU A 104 -15.75 -3.42 -24.34
N TYR A 105 -16.54 -4.31 -24.94
CA TYR A 105 -17.82 -3.97 -25.54
C TYR A 105 -18.98 -4.26 -24.59
N ALA A 106 -20.03 -3.41 -24.65
CA ALA A 106 -21.23 -3.58 -23.84
C ALA A 106 -21.94 -4.93 -24.06
N SER A 107 -21.82 -5.51 -25.26
CA SER A 107 -22.43 -6.79 -25.61
C SER A 107 -21.43 -7.79 -26.22
N PRO A 108 -21.64 -9.11 -26.00
CA PRO A 108 -20.85 -10.15 -26.66
C PRO A 108 -20.97 -10.11 -28.19
N GLN A 109 -22.12 -9.67 -28.71
CA GLN A 109 -22.41 -9.54 -30.14
C GLN A 109 -21.50 -8.47 -30.77
N ALA A 110 -21.44 -7.26 -30.19
CA ALA A 110 -20.57 -6.19 -30.67
C ALA A 110 -19.09 -6.59 -30.68
N SER A 111 -18.63 -7.28 -29.63
CA SER A 111 -17.28 -7.84 -29.60
C SER A 111 -17.04 -8.88 -30.69
N SER A 112 -18.04 -9.73 -31.00
CA SER A 112 -17.93 -10.77 -32.04
C SER A 112 -17.93 -10.22 -33.46
N GLU A 113 -18.74 -9.20 -33.73
CA GLU A 113 -18.75 -8.48 -35.02
C GLU A 113 -17.40 -7.81 -35.24
N THR A 114 -16.89 -7.13 -34.21
CA THR A 114 -15.56 -6.52 -34.25
C THR A 114 -14.45 -7.57 -34.42
N ASP A 115 -14.51 -8.73 -33.74
CA ASP A 115 -13.52 -9.81 -33.92
C ASP A 115 -13.47 -10.30 -35.37
N SER A 116 -14.62 -10.41 -36.02
CA SER A 116 -14.70 -10.80 -37.43
C SER A 116 -14.04 -9.75 -38.32
N ALA A 117 -14.33 -8.46 -38.12
CA ALA A 117 -13.75 -7.35 -38.87
C ALA A 117 -12.21 -7.27 -38.70
N ILE A 118 -11.74 -7.44 -37.47
CA ILE A 118 -10.32 -7.39 -37.14
C ILE A 118 -9.56 -8.58 -37.73
N ARG A 119 -10.13 -9.80 -37.66
CA ARG A 119 -9.51 -10.97 -38.30
C ARG A 119 -9.40 -10.81 -39.81
N MET A 120 -10.42 -10.24 -40.46
CA MET A 120 -10.34 -9.95 -41.89
C MET A 120 -9.22 -8.95 -42.18
N LYS A 121 -9.15 -7.82 -41.45
CA LYS A 121 -8.11 -6.80 -41.64
C LYS A 121 -6.69 -7.33 -41.41
N LEU A 122 -6.50 -8.17 -40.39
CA LEU A 122 -5.22 -8.83 -40.08
C LEU A 122 -4.85 -9.94 -41.08
N ALA A 123 -5.82 -10.53 -41.78
CA ALA A 123 -5.57 -11.48 -42.86
C ALA A 123 -5.23 -10.77 -44.19
N GLU A 124 -5.82 -9.60 -44.44
CA GLU A 124 -5.56 -8.77 -45.61
C GLU A 124 -4.20 -8.08 -45.56
N SER A 125 -3.75 -7.71 -44.37
CA SER A 125 -2.48 -7.05 -44.14
C SER A 125 -1.72 -7.73 -43.02
N SER A 126 -0.51 -8.21 -43.30
CA SER A 126 0.42 -8.70 -42.27
C SER A 126 1.17 -7.50 -41.69
N PRO A 127 0.75 -6.94 -40.54
CA PRO A 127 1.40 -5.76 -39.98
C PRO A 127 2.85 -6.08 -39.59
N THR A 128 3.74 -5.11 -39.84
CA THR A 128 5.12 -5.09 -39.32
C THR A 128 5.26 -3.88 -38.41
N PRO A 129 5.46 -4.04 -37.08
CA PRO A 129 5.60 -5.28 -36.32
C PRO A 129 4.29 -6.10 -36.19
N PRO A 130 4.37 -7.40 -35.86
CA PRO A 130 3.19 -8.27 -35.73
C PRO A 130 2.27 -7.77 -34.61
N ILE A 131 0.97 -7.93 -34.84
CA ILE A 131 -0.08 -7.63 -33.86
C ILE A 131 -0.66 -8.96 -33.40
N PHE A 132 -0.54 -9.27 -32.11
CA PHE A 132 -1.16 -10.46 -31.54
C PHE A 132 -2.56 -10.13 -31.07
N TYR A 133 -3.54 -10.95 -31.45
CA TYR A 133 -4.95 -10.65 -31.23
C TYR A 133 -5.71 -11.85 -30.68
N LYS A 134 -6.57 -11.61 -29.68
CA LYS A 134 -7.45 -12.63 -29.10
C LYS A 134 -8.75 -12.01 -28.59
N ARG A 135 -9.88 -12.66 -28.88
CA ARG A 135 -11.16 -12.36 -28.24
C ARG A 135 -11.36 -13.20 -26.98
N ILE A 136 -11.83 -12.55 -25.91
CA ILE A 136 -12.13 -13.17 -24.61
C ILE A 136 -13.48 -12.65 -24.12
N GLY A 137 -14.57 -13.36 -24.41
CA GLY A 137 -15.93 -12.95 -24.01
C GLY A 137 -16.34 -11.63 -24.70
N ASN A 138 -16.50 -10.56 -23.92
CA ASN A 138 -16.78 -9.22 -24.43
C ASN A 138 -15.53 -8.41 -24.76
N TYR A 139 -14.33 -8.98 -24.55
CA TYR A 139 -13.07 -8.28 -24.74
C TYR A 139 -12.43 -8.62 -26.08
N ASN A 140 -11.93 -7.58 -26.73
CA ASN A 140 -11.01 -7.70 -27.85
C ASN A 140 -9.63 -7.26 -27.35
N VAL A 141 -8.69 -8.19 -27.30
CA VAL A 141 -7.38 -8.00 -26.69
C VAL A 141 -6.30 -7.99 -27.76
N PHE A 142 -5.41 -7.01 -27.69
CA PHE A 142 -4.28 -6.84 -28.59
C PHE A 142 -2.98 -6.73 -27.80
N VAL A 143 -1.92 -7.30 -28.34
CA VAL A 143 -0.55 -6.99 -27.92
C VAL A 143 0.18 -6.44 -29.14
N PHE A 144 0.58 -5.18 -29.05
CA PHE A 144 1.34 -4.48 -30.07
C PHE A 144 2.83 -4.49 -29.76
N ASP A 145 3.63 -4.39 -30.81
CA ASP A 145 5.09 -4.20 -30.74
C ASP A 145 5.80 -5.29 -29.89
N GLY A 146 5.26 -6.51 -29.92
CA GLY A 146 5.86 -7.67 -29.28
C GLY A 146 6.67 -8.48 -30.27
N ASP A 147 7.81 -9.01 -29.83
CA ASP A 147 8.71 -9.81 -30.68
C ASP A 147 8.43 -11.32 -30.60
N ASN A 148 7.64 -11.75 -29.61
CA ASN A 148 7.40 -13.17 -29.32
C ASN A 148 5.91 -13.47 -29.14
N GLU A 149 5.34 -14.21 -30.09
CA GLU A 149 3.95 -14.64 -30.09
C GLU A 149 3.57 -15.44 -28.85
N THR A 150 4.43 -16.38 -28.43
CA THR A 150 4.16 -17.24 -27.27
C THR A 150 4.08 -16.42 -25.99
N ALA A 151 4.95 -15.41 -25.85
CA ALA A 151 4.94 -14.51 -24.69
C ALA A 151 3.70 -13.61 -24.68
N ALA A 152 3.33 -13.06 -25.84
CA ALA A 152 2.12 -12.26 -25.99
C ALA A 152 0.85 -13.06 -25.67
N ILE A 153 0.74 -14.30 -26.15
CA ILE A 153 -0.38 -15.19 -25.83
C ILE A 153 -0.42 -15.50 -24.33
N ALA A 154 0.73 -15.81 -23.71
CA ALA A 154 0.81 -16.06 -22.28
C ALA A 154 0.41 -14.83 -21.43
N LEU A 155 0.67 -13.60 -21.91
CA LEU A 155 0.19 -12.38 -21.29
C LEU A 155 -1.34 -12.26 -21.42
N MET A 156 -1.89 -12.51 -22.60
CA MET A 156 -3.34 -12.46 -22.85
C MET A 156 -4.10 -13.51 -22.02
N ASP A 157 -3.53 -14.69 -21.79
CA ASP A 157 -4.15 -15.76 -20.99
C ASP A 157 -4.25 -15.43 -19.49
N LYS A 158 -3.50 -14.44 -19.01
CA LYS A 158 -3.64 -13.92 -17.63
C LYS A 158 -4.90 -13.07 -17.46
N ILE A 159 -5.48 -12.58 -18.56
CA ILE A 159 -6.67 -11.72 -18.54
C ILE A 159 -7.89 -12.60 -18.26
N LYS A 160 -8.52 -12.36 -17.11
CA LYS A 160 -9.73 -13.08 -16.72
C LYS A 160 -10.92 -12.17 -16.85
N TYR A 161 -11.84 -12.53 -17.75
CA TYR A 161 -13.15 -11.91 -17.82
C TYR A 161 -13.93 -12.20 -16.54
N GLN A 162 -14.26 -11.15 -15.77
CA GLN A 162 -15.09 -11.25 -14.58
C GLN A 162 -16.22 -10.24 -14.68
N LYS A 163 -17.29 -10.58 -15.41
CA LYS A 163 -18.50 -9.75 -15.36
C LYS A 163 -19.08 -9.79 -13.96
N VAL A 164 -19.24 -8.63 -13.34
CA VAL A 164 -19.98 -8.52 -12.08
C VAL A 164 -21.45 -8.77 -12.40
N VAL A 165 -21.94 -9.96 -12.06
CA VAL A 165 -23.37 -10.28 -12.21
C VAL A 165 -24.14 -9.48 -11.17
N ARG A 166 -24.76 -8.38 -11.59
CA ARG A 166 -25.76 -7.67 -10.78
C ARG A 166 -27.09 -8.38 -10.93
N TRP A 167 -27.62 -8.88 -9.82
CA TRP A 167 -28.93 -9.51 -9.79
C TRP A 167 -30.00 -8.43 -9.84
N LEU A 168 -31.00 -8.59 -10.73
CA LEU A 168 -32.16 -7.69 -10.82
C LEU A 168 -33.07 -7.74 -9.58
N GLY A 169 -32.84 -8.70 -8.67
CA GLY A 169 -33.52 -8.84 -7.38
C GLY A 169 -32.54 -8.92 -6.21
N ARG A 170 -32.98 -9.45 -5.06
CA ARG A 170 -32.10 -9.63 -3.90
C ARG A 170 -31.00 -10.63 -4.25
N ASP A 171 -29.76 -10.14 -4.27
CA ASP A 171 -28.61 -10.94 -4.64
C ASP A 171 -28.40 -12.13 -3.67
N PRO A 172 -28.29 -13.37 -4.19
CA PRO A 172 -28.26 -14.59 -3.38
C PRO A 172 -26.96 -14.75 -2.58
N HIS A 173 -25.93 -13.95 -2.88
CA HIS A 173 -24.62 -14.01 -2.25
C HIS A 173 -24.35 -12.82 -1.33
N VAL A 174 -25.33 -11.96 -1.07
CA VAL A 174 -25.17 -10.79 -0.17
C VAL A 174 -24.75 -11.24 1.23
N ARG A 175 -25.39 -12.28 1.78
CA ARG A 175 -25.01 -12.82 3.10
C ARG A 175 -23.57 -13.33 3.12
N ARG A 176 -23.18 -14.12 2.11
CA ARG A 176 -21.81 -14.68 2.03
C ARG A 176 -20.74 -13.59 1.84
N ARG A 177 -21.03 -12.54 1.07
CA ARG A 177 -20.13 -11.38 0.96
C ARG A 177 -20.07 -10.55 2.23
N ALA A 178 -21.19 -10.37 2.92
CA ALA A 178 -21.24 -9.72 4.22
C ALA A 178 -20.44 -10.49 5.27
N GLU A 179 -20.56 -11.82 5.31
CA GLU A 179 -19.77 -12.71 6.18
C GLU A 179 -18.27 -12.59 5.87
N GLN A 180 -17.86 -12.67 4.60
CA GLN A 180 -16.45 -12.53 4.23
C GLN A 180 -15.87 -11.15 4.56
N SER A 181 -16.64 -10.09 4.32
CA SER A 181 -16.23 -8.72 4.71
C SER A 181 -16.15 -8.58 6.22
N PHE A 182 -17.11 -9.12 6.96
CA PHE A 182 -17.10 -9.12 8.42
C PHE A 182 -15.90 -9.86 8.98
N ILE A 183 -15.57 -11.05 8.45
CA ILE A 183 -14.40 -11.82 8.84
C ILE A 183 -13.11 -11.06 8.56
N LYS A 184 -12.96 -10.48 7.36
CA LYS A 184 -11.75 -9.72 6.99
C LYS A 184 -11.58 -8.48 7.86
N THR A 185 -12.64 -7.72 8.09
CA THR A 185 -12.60 -6.51 8.93
C THR A 185 -12.29 -6.87 10.39
N THR A 186 -12.97 -7.89 10.94
CA THR A 186 -12.76 -8.33 12.33
C THR A 186 -11.35 -8.89 12.54
N SER A 187 -10.84 -9.68 11.59
CA SER A 187 -9.46 -10.18 11.61
C SER A 187 -8.45 -9.04 11.59
N SER A 188 -8.63 -8.05 10.70
CA SER A 188 -7.73 -6.89 10.64
C SER A 188 -7.75 -6.07 11.93
N LEU A 189 -8.93 -5.87 12.52
CA LEU A 189 -9.07 -5.13 13.76
C LEU A 189 -8.45 -5.88 14.95
N PHE A 190 -8.64 -7.20 15.01
CA PHE A 190 -7.99 -8.04 16.02
C PHE A 190 -6.47 -8.00 15.90
N VAL A 191 -5.91 -8.21 14.70
CA VAL A 191 -4.46 -8.17 14.46
C VAL A 191 -3.89 -6.80 14.81
N ALA A 192 -4.53 -5.72 14.36
CA ALA A 192 -4.10 -4.35 14.68
C ALA A 192 -4.10 -4.09 16.20
N THR A 193 -5.16 -4.50 16.89
CA THR A 193 -5.27 -4.31 18.35
C THR A 193 -4.20 -5.10 19.10
N VAL A 194 -3.97 -6.36 18.72
CA VAL A 194 -2.91 -7.19 19.31
C VAL A 194 -1.53 -6.57 19.09
N ILE A 195 -1.23 -6.12 17.88
CA ILE A 195 0.05 -5.46 17.58
C ILE A 195 0.22 -4.22 18.45
N VAL A 196 -0.78 -3.34 18.53
CA VAL A 196 -0.70 -2.11 19.34
C VAL A 196 -0.47 -2.41 20.82
N ILE A 197 -1.19 -3.39 21.39
CA ILE A 197 -1.02 -3.79 22.80
C ILE A 197 0.38 -4.37 23.03
N VAL A 198 0.82 -5.30 22.20
CA VAL A 198 2.14 -5.95 22.35
C VAL A 198 3.27 -4.93 22.16
N SER A 199 3.18 -4.07 21.15
CA SER A 199 4.15 -3.00 20.91
C SER A 199 4.16 -1.98 22.06
N GLY A 200 2.98 -1.56 22.55
CA GLY A 200 2.87 -0.63 23.68
C GLY A 200 3.47 -1.19 24.96
N LEU A 201 3.23 -2.48 25.24
CA LEU A 201 3.80 -3.17 26.39
C LEU A 201 5.32 -3.34 26.24
N GLY A 202 5.80 -3.71 25.04
CA GLY A 202 7.22 -3.78 24.72
C GLY A 202 7.93 -2.45 24.93
N ILE A 203 7.37 -1.35 24.43
CA ILE A 203 7.90 0.01 24.61
C ILE A 203 7.93 0.38 26.10
N SER A 204 6.88 0.05 26.85
CA SER A 204 6.80 0.37 28.28
C SER A 204 7.90 -0.35 29.09
N VAL A 205 8.14 -1.63 28.81
CA VAL A 205 9.23 -2.40 29.42
C VAL A 205 10.59 -1.80 29.07
N LEU A 206 10.80 -1.47 27.80
CA LEU A 206 12.07 -0.93 27.30
C LEU A 206 12.37 0.45 27.93
N LEU A 207 11.36 1.32 28.01
CA LEU A 207 11.46 2.60 28.72
C LEU A 207 11.72 2.41 30.21
N GLY A 208 11.09 1.42 30.85
CA GLY A 208 11.34 1.07 32.25
C GLY A 208 12.79 0.67 32.50
N ILE A 209 13.38 -0.15 31.62
CA ILE A 209 14.79 -0.55 31.68
C ILE A 209 15.70 0.67 31.52
N ILE A 210 15.45 1.52 30.51
CA ILE A 210 16.24 2.74 30.28
C ILE A 210 16.16 3.68 31.49
N ALA A 211 14.96 3.93 32.01
CA ALA A 211 14.76 4.77 33.18
C ALA A 211 15.48 4.21 34.42
N GLY A 212 15.43 2.88 34.61
CA GLY A 212 16.18 2.17 35.64
C GLY A 212 17.69 2.42 35.52
N PHE A 213 18.27 2.17 34.34
CA PHE A 213 19.70 2.41 34.09
C PHE A 213 20.11 3.87 34.37
N ILE A 214 19.30 4.84 33.93
CA ILE A 214 19.55 6.26 34.19
C ILE A 214 19.51 6.54 35.69
N PHE A 215 18.48 6.05 36.39
CA PHE A 215 18.32 6.29 37.82
C PHE A 215 19.47 5.69 38.64
N PHE A 216 19.81 4.42 38.40
CA PHE A 216 20.92 3.76 39.09
C PHE A 216 22.26 4.41 38.74
N GLY A 217 22.48 4.80 37.49
CA GLY A 217 23.68 5.53 37.08
C GLY A 217 23.82 6.90 37.78
N ILE A 218 22.72 7.66 37.93
CA ILE A 218 22.73 8.92 38.69
C ILE A 218 22.99 8.66 40.17
N ARG A 219 22.33 7.66 40.76
CA ARG A 219 22.52 7.28 42.16
C ARG A 219 23.97 6.90 42.44
N GLU A 220 24.59 6.15 41.54
CA GLU A 220 25.98 5.72 41.67
C GLU A 220 26.95 6.90 41.54
N ARG A 221 26.72 7.80 40.58
CA ARG A 221 27.48 9.04 40.47
C ARG A 221 27.38 9.92 41.71
N LYS A 222 26.23 9.93 42.40
CA LYS A 222 26.08 10.63 43.68
C LYS A 222 26.88 9.95 44.78
N ARG A 223 26.90 8.61 44.84
CA ARG A 223 27.66 7.83 45.83
C ARG A 223 29.17 8.01 45.68
N MET A 224 29.69 7.97 44.44
CA MET A 224 31.11 8.24 44.16
C MET A 224 31.55 9.67 44.54
N ARG A 225 30.59 10.61 44.64
CA ARG A 225 30.85 12.01 45.03
C ARG A 225 30.60 12.30 46.50
N MET A 226 30.17 11.30 47.28
CA MET A 226 30.02 11.49 48.73
C MET A 226 31.42 11.54 49.34
N PRO A 227 31.71 12.54 50.17
CA PRO A 227 33.00 12.61 50.85
C PRO A 227 33.15 11.43 51.82
N THR A 228 34.37 10.91 51.96
CA THR A 228 34.71 9.82 52.88
C THR A 228 34.42 10.16 54.35
N PHE A 229 34.39 11.46 54.68
CA PHE A 229 34.08 11.98 56.00
C PHE A 229 32.89 12.93 55.93
N SER A 230 31.86 12.69 56.76
CA SER A 230 30.74 13.62 56.94
C SER A 230 31.07 14.62 58.06
N ASP A 231 30.92 15.91 57.78
CA ASP A 231 31.23 17.04 58.70
C ASP A 231 30.22 17.20 59.87
N SER A 232 29.65 16.09 60.32
CA SER A 232 28.61 16.00 61.35
C SER A 232 28.94 14.89 62.34
N GLY A 233 30.12 14.96 62.97
CA GLY A 233 30.44 14.14 64.14
C GLY A 233 31.12 12.79 63.89
N GLY A 234 31.91 12.66 62.82
CA GLY A 234 33.03 11.69 62.81
C GLY A 234 32.69 10.20 62.71
N LEU A 235 31.56 9.83 62.10
CA LEU A 235 31.32 8.44 61.72
C LEU A 235 31.94 8.16 60.35
N THR A 236 33.03 7.40 60.34
CA THR A 236 33.67 6.89 59.11
C THR A 236 32.69 6.02 58.34
N ARG A 237 32.44 6.33 57.06
CA ARG A 237 31.65 5.44 56.21
C ARG A 237 32.46 4.18 55.92
N LEU A 238 31.90 3.02 56.24
CA LEU A 238 32.49 1.73 55.88
C LEU A 238 32.43 1.55 54.35
N ASN A 239 33.59 1.54 53.70
CA ASN A 239 33.77 1.42 52.26
C ASN A 239 33.67 -0.05 51.81
N LEU A 240 32.45 -0.61 51.84
CA LEU A 240 32.18 -1.98 51.39
C LEU A 240 31.99 -2.09 49.87
N ASP A 241 31.81 -0.96 49.19
CA ASP A 241 31.48 -0.85 47.77
C ASP A 241 32.70 -0.47 46.90
N GLU A 242 33.88 -0.23 47.49
CA GLU A 242 35.13 0.20 46.83
C GLU A 242 35.00 1.48 45.98
N LEU A 243 33.88 2.21 46.10
CA LEU A 243 33.58 3.42 45.30
C LEU A 243 34.33 4.67 45.77
N THR A 244 35.02 4.57 46.91
CA THR A 244 35.81 5.64 47.51
C THR A 244 37.27 5.18 47.70
N PRO A 245 38.26 6.11 47.66
CA PRO A 245 39.67 5.75 47.84
C PRO A 245 39.89 5.05 49.19
N PRO A 246 40.80 4.07 49.27
CA PRO A 246 41.11 3.38 50.52
C PRO A 246 41.61 4.35 51.59
N ILE A 247 41.20 4.11 52.84
CA ILE A 247 41.63 4.92 53.98
C ILE A 247 42.98 4.35 54.46
N GLY A 248 44.08 5.06 54.18
CA GLY A 248 45.44 4.68 54.55
C GLY A 248 46.25 4.00 53.42
N PRO A 249 47.59 3.88 53.56
CA PRO A 249 48.45 3.30 52.52
C PRO A 249 48.10 1.83 52.18
N ASP A 250 47.50 1.11 53.14
CA ASP A 250 47.24 -0.33 53.04
C ASP A 250 45.75 -0.70 53.27
N GLY A 251 44.85 0.29 53.37
CA GLY A 251 43.41 0.08 53.61
C GLY A 251 43.03 -0.31 55.06
N MET A 252 43.97 -0.28 56.00
CA MET A 252 43.71 -0.58 57.42
C MET A 252 43.38 0.69 58.23
N LEU A 253 42.33 0.60 59.06
CA LEU A 253 41.87 1.72 59.89
C LEU A 253 42.75 1.99 61.12
N LEU A 254 43.64 1.07 61.49
CA LEU A 254 44.59 1.21 62.58
C LEU A 254 45.94 0.63 62.11
N LYS A 255 47.03 1.34 62.41
CA LYS A 255 48.36 0.73 62.46
C LYS A 255 48.46 0.00 63.79
N ASP A 256 48.82 -1.28 63.76
CA ASP A 256 49.18 -2.03 64.97
C ASP A 256 50.31 -1.34 65.75
#